data_AF-A0A3Q3CPJ0-F1
#
_entry.id   AF-A0A3Q3CPJ0-F1
#
_cell.length_a   1.000
_cell.length_b   1.000
_cell.length_c   1.000
_cell.angle_alpha   90.00
_cell.angle_beta   90.00
_cell.angle_gamma   90.00
#
_symmetry.space_group_name_H-M   'P 1'
#
loop_
_entity.id
_entity.type
_entity.pdbx_description
1 polymer ?
#
loop_
_entity_poly.entity_id
_entity_poly.type
_entity_poly.pdbx_seq_one_letter_code
_entity_poly.pdbx_strand_id
1 'polypeptide(L)'
;MSVSELFVAAARKYLSAGRKSLSAPQSLDLASQVSAVDLGLKPAVLYDINGACAEQVKHYLSSLQSLQLVSKSLLTLDLNGNGLIVNPVTVKSNLEQVLHDGSSVAVIDVCHSQETPTVADPLRGDLKRMIQDLLLLLGGVQQLDGVERLLSGGEKCEEWNLCTVFGLLLGYPVTYWFDHTKSFDNCLSMTPLTVLTASWAGSESLLSDSGPHV
;
A
#
# COMPACT_ATOMS: atom_id res chain seq x y z
N MET A 1 -17.08 -0.70 -25.01
CA MET A 1 -16.01 -1.45 -24.32
C MET A 1 -16.55 -1.87 -22.96
N SER A 2 -16.29 -3.10 -22.55
CA SER A 2 -16.63 -3.57 -21.20
C SER A 2 -15.77 -2.85 -20.15
N VAL A 3 -16.20 -2.85 -18.89
CA VAL A 3 -15.42 -2.28 -17.77
C VAL A 3 -14.03 -2.91 -17.68
N SER A 4 -13.95 -4.25 -17.82
CA SER A 4 -12.69 -4.98 -17.85
C SER A 4 -11.77 -4.54 -18.99
N GLU A 5 -12.31 -4.29 -20.19
CA GLU A 5 -11.54 -3.77 -21.32
C GLU A 5 -10.99 -2.37 -21.05
N LEU A 6 -11.75 -1.52 -20.36
CA LEU A 6 -11.30 -0.16 -19.99
C LEU A 6 -10.12 -0.22 -19.01
N PHE A 7 -10.17 -1.08 -17.99
CA PHE A 7 -9.05 -1.28 -17.07
C PHE A 7 -7.79 -1.77 -17.79
N VAL A 8 -7.94 -2.79 -18.64
CA VAL A 8 -6.83 -3.35 -19.42
C VAL A 8 -6.24 -2.30 -20.37
N ALA A 9 -7.09 -1.53 -21.05
CA ALA A 9 -6.66 -0.47 -21.96
C ALA A 9 -5.88 0.63 -21.23
N ALA A 10 -6.38 1.09 -20.07
CA ALA A 10 -5.71 2.10 -19.26
C ALA A 10 -4.34 1.60 -18.76
N ALA A 11 -4.28 0.38 -18.21
CA ALA A 11 -3.03 -0.20 -17.71
C ALA A 11 -1.98 -0.31 -18.82
N ARG A 12 -2.35 -0.87 -19.99
CA ARG A 12 -1.42 -0.99 -21.12
C ARG A 12 -0.96 0.36 -21.66
N LYS A 13 -1.84 1.36 -21.66
CA LYS A 13 -1.51 2.70 -22.18
C LYS A 13 -0.54 3.44 -21.27
N TYR A 14 -0.78 3.44 -19.97
CA TYR A 14 -0.07 4.33 -19.04
C TYR A 14 1.06 3.64 -18.27
N LEU A 15 0.93 2.34 -17.99
CA LEU A 15 1.90 1.59 -17.19
C LEU A 15 2.92 0.80 -18.02
N SER A 16 2.99 1.00 -19.33
CA SER A 16 4.02 0.37 -20.15
C SER A 16 5.37 1.02 -19.88
N ALA A 17 6.37 0.23 -19.49
CA ALA A 17 7.73 0.67 -19.21
C ALA A 17 8.70 0.06 -20.23
N GLY A 18 9.15 0.88 -21.19
CA GLY A 18 9.93 0.41 -22.34
C GLY A 18 9.14 -0.62 -23.15
N ARG A 19 9.66 -1.86 -23.26
CA ARG A 19 9.00 -2.97 -23.97
C ARG A 19 8.08 -3.81 -23.08
N LYS A 20 8.02 -3.53 -21.77
CA LYS A 20 7.24 -4.32 -20.81
C LYS A 20 5.85 -3.69 -20.64
N SER A 21 4.82 -4.42 -21.02
CA SER A 21 3.41 -4.04 -20.79
C SER A 21 2.71 -5.10 -19.95
N LEU A 22 1.67 -4.71 -19.23
CA LEU A 22 0.90 -5.64 -18.41
C LEU A 22 0.07 -6.57 -19.30
N SER A 23 0.10 -7.86 -18.96
CA SER A 23 -0.86 -8.82 -19.49
C SER A 23 -2.28 -8.46 -19.04
N ALA A 24 -3.30 -9.00 -19.71
CA ALA A 24 -4.69 -8.76 -19.31
C ALA A 24 -4.97 -9.25 -17.86
N PRO A 25 -4.52 -10.45 -17.43
CA PRO A 25 -4.68 -10.88 -16.04
C PRO A 25 -4.01 -9.94 -15.03
N GLN A 26 -2.76 -9.50 -15.27
CA GLN A 26 -2.08 -8.56 -14.38
C GLN A 26 -2.78 -7.21 -14.31
N SER A 27 -3.34 -6.74 -15.42
CA SER A 27 -4.10 -5.48 -15.45
C SER A 27 -5.38 -5.57 -14.64
N LEU A 28 -6.06 -6.72 -14.67
CA LEU A 28 -7.29 -6.96 -13.91
C LEU A 28 -7.01 -7.22 -12.42
N ASP A 29 -5.88 -7.87 -12.09
CA ASP A 29 -5.43 -8.00 -10.71
C ASP A 29 -5.16 -6.63 -10.08
N LEU A 30 -4.37 -5.79 -10.76
CA LEU A 30 -4.13 -4.41 -10.34
C LEU A 30 -5.43 -3.63 -10.20
N ALA A 31 -6.35 -3.74 -11.16
CA ALA A 31 -7.65 -3.08 -11.08
C ALA A 31 -8.45 -3.52 -9.84
N SER A 32 -8.38 -4.80 -9.47
CA SER A 32 -9.04 -5.34 -8.28
C SER A 32 -8.42 -4.76 -7.00
N GLN A 33 -7.09 -4.66 -6.94
CA GLN A 33 -6.39 -4.03 -5.81
C GLN A 33 -6.71 -2.55 -5.68
N VAL A 34 -6.71 -1.80 -6.79
CA VAL A 34 -7.08 -0.37 -6.79
C VAL A 34 -8.54 -0.18 -6.37
N SER A 35 -9.45 -1.06 -6.82
CA SER A 35 -10.85 -1.03 -6.40
C SER A 35 -11.00 -1.31 -4.90
N ALA A 36 -10.21 -2.24 -4.35
CA ALA A 36 -10.19 -2.49 -2.91
C ALA A 36 -9.68 -1.27 -2.11
N VAL A 37 -8.72 -0.51 -2.65
CA VAL A 37 -8.27 0.76 -2.07
C VAL A 37 -9.38 1.82 -2.12
N ASP A 38 -10.08 1.92 -3.25
CA ASP A 38 -11.20 2.85 -3.43
C ASP A 38 -12.34 2.59 -2.44
N LEU A 39 -12.67 1.31 -2.24
CA LEU A 39 -13.68 0.87 -1.27
C LEU A 39 -13.21 0.95 0.18
N GLY A 40 -11.95 1.33 0.44
CA GLY A 40 -11.38 1.41 1.79
C GLY A 40 -11.11 0.06 2.45
N LEU A 41 -11.14 -1.04 1.70
CA LEU A 41 -10.79 -2.39 2.18
C LEU A 41 -9.28 -2.55 2.37
N LYS A 42 -8.48 -1.76 1.64
CA LYS A 42 -7.03 -1.63 1.79
C LYS A 42 -6.65 -0.15 1.82
N PRO A 43 -5.68 0.28 2.64
CA PRO A 43 -5.25 1.69 2.67
C PRO A 43 -4.53 2.14 1.39
N ALA A 44 -3.69 1.27 0.81
CA ALA A 44 -2.88 1.61 -0.36
C ALA A 44 -2.52 0.37 -1.18
N VAL A 45 -2.06 0.57 -2.42
CA VAL A 45 -1.37 -0.43 -3.22
C VAL A 45 -0.04 0.13 -3.70
N LEU A 46 1.04 -0.65 -3.56
CA LEU A 46 2.36 -0.34 -4.11
C LEU A 46 2.44 -0.91 -5.54
N TYR A 47 2.92 -0.10 -6.48
CA TYR A 47 3.13 -0.55 -7.86
C TYR A 47 4.60 -0.95 -8.10
N ASP A 48 4.85 -2.23 -8.33
CA ASP A 48 6.21 -2.81 -8.49
C ASP A 48 6.32 -3.83 -9.64
N ILE A 49 5.32 -3.87 -10.55
CA ILE A 49 5.16 -5.00 -11.50
C ILE A 49 6.19 -5.00 -12.64
N ASN A 50 6.41 -3.86 -13.30
CA ASN A 50 7.20 -3.81 -14.56
C ASN A 50 8.15 -2.61 -14.69
N GLY A 51 8.34 -1.85 -13.61
CA GLY A 51 9.24 -0.70 -13.58
C GLY A 51 8.64 0.62 -14.09
N ALA A 52 7.31 0.74 -14.22
CA ALA A 52 6.69 2.04 -14.47
C ALA A 52 6.90 2.98 -13.26
N CYS A 53 7.21 4.25 -13.50
CA CYS A 53 7.48 5.22 -12.44
C CYS A 53 6.21 5.82 -11.83
N ALA A 54 6.35 6.57 -10.73
CA ALA A 54 5.22 7.19 -10.04
C ALA A 54 4.37 8.13 -10.93
N GLU A 55 4.99 8.84 -11.88
CA GLU A 55 4.27 9.66 -12.87
C GLU A 55 3.36 8.81 -13.79
N GLN A 56 3.83 7.63 -14.20
CA GLN A 56 3.03 6.70 -14.99
C GLN A 56 1.85 6.15 -14.17
N VAL A 57 2.08 5.84 -12.90
CA VAL A 57 1.04 5.42 -11.95
C VAL A 57 0.00 6.53 -11.75
N LYS A 58 0.43 7.79 -11.64
CA LYS A 58 -0.45 8.97 -11.59
C LYS A 58 -1.32 9.06 -12.84
N HIS A 59 -0.74 8.94 -14.03
CA HIS A 59 -1.51 9.00 -15.28
C HIS A 59 -2.50 7.85 -15.42
N TYR A 60 -2.12 6.65 -14.98
CA TYR A 60 -3.02 5.51 -14.91
C TYR A 60 -4.22 5.81 -14.00
N LEU A 61 -3.97 6.26 -12.75
CA LEU A 61 -5.03 6.59 -11.80
C LEU A 61 -5.96 7.70 -12.34
N SER A 62 -5.39 8.77 -12.88
CA SER A 62 -6.15 9.85 -13.51
C SER A 62 -7.03 9.36 -14.66
N SER A 63 -6.53 8.41 -15.46
CA SER A 63 -7.33 7.78 -16.50
C SER A 63 -8.51 7.00 -15.92
N LEU A 64 -8.30 6.20 -14.87
CA LEU A 64 -9.39 5.47 -14.21
C LEU A 64 -10.45 6.43 -13.64
N GLN A 65 -10.02 7.51 -13.00
CA GLN A 65 -10.91 8.54 -12.44
C GLN A 65 -11.70 9.28 -13.53
N SER A 66 -11.08 9.57 -14.68
CA SER A 66 -11.76 10.20 -15.83
C SER A 66 -12.83 9.28 -16.44
N LEU A 67 -12.59 7.97 -16.43
CA LEU A 67 -13.52 6.94 -16.87
C LEU A 67 -14.56 6.56 -15.81
N GLN A 68 -14.54 7.23 -14.64
CA GLN A 68 -15.42 6.95 -13.50
C GLN A 68 -15.34 5.50 -13.00
N LEU A 69 -14.17 4.88 -13.17
CA LEU A 69 -13.92 3.51 -12.70
C LEU A 69 -13.56 3.45 -11.21
N VAL A 70 -13.04 4.55 -10.66
CA VAL A 70 -12.67 4.72 -9.25
C VAL A 70 -12.93 6.16 -8.79
N SER A 71 -13.04 6.38 -7.48
CA SER A 71 -13.28 7.69 -6.90
C SER A 71 -12.16 8.69 -7.20
N LYS A 72 -12.57 9.95 -7.27
CA LYS A 72 -11.68 11.10 -7.31
C LYS A 72 -10.98 11.37 -5.96
N SER A 73 -11.26 10.63 -4.90
CA SER A 73 -10.58 10.77 -3.60
C SER A 73 -9.22 10.07 -3.55
N LEU A 74 -8.96 9.12 -4.45
CA LEU A 74 -7.67 8.44 -4.52
C LEU A 74 -6.56 9.35 -5.01
N LEU A 75 -5.36 9.14 -4.47
CA LEU A 75 -4.15 9.89 -4.80
C LEU A 75 -3.01 8.96 -5.18
N THR A 76 -2.03 9.51 -5.88
CA THR A 76 -0.74 8.85 -6.07
C THR A 76 0.28 9.44 -5.08
N LEU A 77 1.05 8.58 -4.45
CA LEU A 77 2.15 8.95 -3.55
C LEU A 77 3.45 8.41 -4.15
N ASP A 78 4.44 9.28 -4.30
CA ASP A 78 5.81 8.93 -4.70
C ASP A 78 6.74 8.99 -3.49
N LEU A 79 7.32 7.84 -3.15
CA LEU A 79 8.34 7.71 -2.11
C LEU A 79 9.62 7.14 -2.74
N ASN A 80 10.58 8.03 -2.99
CA ASN A 80 11.87 7.67 -3.58
C ASN A 80 11.74 6.86 -4.89
N GLY A 81 10.87 7.30 -5.80
CA GLY A 81 10.61 6.67 -7.08
C GLY A 81 9.60 5.51 -7.04
N ASN A 82 9.13 5.13 -5.86
CA ASN A 82 8.12 4.08 -5.68
C ASN A 82 6.72 4.68 -5.69
N GLY A 83 5.91 4.29 -6.67
CA GLY A 83 4.53 4.78 -6.82
C GLY A 83 3.53 3.96 -6.04
N LEU A 84 2.77 4.61 -5.16
CA LEU A 84 1.62 4.03 -4.45
C LEU A 84 0.33 4.71 -4.89
N ILE A 85 -0.75 3.94 -4.99
CA ILE A 85 -2.11 4.48 -5.05
C ILE A 85 -2.72 4.36 -3.66
N VAL A 86 -3.15 5.48 -3.09
CA VAL A 86 -3.57 5.57 -1.68
C VAL A 86 -5.00 6.09 -1.55
N ASN A 87 -5.73 5.53 -0.58
CA ASN A 87 -6.91 6.16 -0.02
C ASN A 87 -6.47 7.01 1.18
N PRO A 88 -6.42 8.35 1.04
CA PRO A 88 -5.85 9.21 2.08
C PRO A 88 -6.63 9.17 3.40
N VAL A 89 -7.93 8.87 3.36
CA VAL A 89 -8.75 8.74 4.58
C VAL A 89 -8.36 7.47 5.33
N THR A 90 -8.32 6.33 4.63
CA THR A 90 -7.96 5.04 5.23
C THR A 90 -6.50 5.03 5.72
N VAL A 91 -5.57 5.58 4.94
CA VAL A 91 -4.16 5.67 5.37
C VAL A 91 -4.02 6.52 6.62
N LYS A 92 -4.64 7.71 6.69
CA LYS A 92 -4.58 8.57 7.88
C LYS A 92 -5.12 7.86 9.11
N SER A 93 -6.30 7.25 8.99
CA SER A 93 -6.90 6.50 10.10
C SER A 93 -6.00 5.36 10.59
N ASN A 94 -5.38 4.60 9.67
CA ASN A 94 -4.43 3.55 10.04
C ASN A 94 -3.20 4.11 10.75
N LEU A 95 -2.61 5.19 10.25
CA LEU A 95 -1.43 5.82 10.87
C LEU A 95 -1.75 6.39 12.26
N GLU A 96 -2.92 7.00 12.43
CA GLU A 96 -3.39 7.49 13.73
C GLU A 96 -3.59 6.33 14.72
N GLN A 97 -4.17 5.21 14.28
CA GLN A 97 -4.30 3.99 15.08
C GLN A 97 -2.96 3.44 15.58
N VAL A 98 -1.91 3.53 14.77
CA VAL A 98 -0.56 3.10 15.17
C VAL A 98 0.00 3.97 16.30
N LEU A 99 -0.40 5.25 16.37
CA LEU A 99 0.05 6.18 17.41
C LEU A 99 -0.72 6.06 18.73
N HIS A 100 -1.84 5.35 18.76
CA HIS A 100 -2.65 5.16 19.97
C HIS A 100 -2.09 4.04 20.86
N ASP A 101 -2.24 4.21 22.18
CA ASP A 101 -1.92 3.16 23.15
C ASP A 101 -2.77 1.92 22.86
N GLY A 102 -2.14 0.74 22.76
CA GLY A 102 -2.82 -0.50 22.37
C GLY A 102 -2.95 -0.72 20.85
N SER A 103 -2.09 -0.07 20.05
CA SER A 103 -1.96 -0.31 18.60
C SER A 103 -1.98 -1.80 18.25
N SER A 104 -2.76 -2.14 17.21
CA SER A 104 -2.83 -3.50 16.67
C SER A 104 -1.65 -3.86 15.77
N VAL A 105 -0.78 -2.90 15.44
CA VAL A 105 0.37 -3.12 14.56
C VAL A 105 1.59 -3.48 15.39
N ALA A 106 2.08 -4.71 15.21
CA ALA A 106 3.33 -5.14 15.82
C ALA A 106 4.52 -4.59 15.02
N VAL A 107 5.51 -4.06 15.73
CA VAL A 107 6.79 -3.64 15.13
C VAL A 107 7.83 -4.69 15.48
N ILE A 108 8.49 -5.23 14.46
CA ILE A 108 9.50 -6.28 14.61
C ILE A 108 10.87 -5.67 14.29
N ASP A 109 11.72 -5.58 15.30
CA ASP A 109 13.11 -5.14 15.17
C ASP A 109 13.94 -6.27 14.53
N VAL A 110 14.50 -5.93 13.36
CA VAL A 110 15.34 -6.81 12.54
C VAL A 110 16.75 -6.22 12.37
N CYS A 111 17.19 -5.28 13.21
CA CYS A 111 18.53 -4.69 13.11
C CYS A 111 19.63 -5.77 13.03
N HIS A 112 20.71 -5.48 12.29
CA HIS A 112 21.86 -6.40 12.16
C HIS A 112 22.49 -6.86 13.48
N SER A 113 22.32 -6.09 14.56
CA SER A 113 22.80 -6.44 15.91
C SER A 113 21.95 -7.52 16.60
N GLN A 114 20.78 -7.85 16.05
CA GLN A 114 19.90 -8.89 16.55
C GLN A 114 20.31 -10.25 15.98
N GLU A 115 20.30 -11.29 16.81
CA GLU A 115 20.48 -12.67 16.32
C GLU A 115 19.20 -13.19 15.62
N THR A 116 18.03 -12.76 16.10
CA THR A 116 16.71 -13.14 15.55
C THR A 116 15.74 -11.95 15.63
N PRO A 117 14.67 -11.93 14.80
CA PRO A 117 13.67 -10.87 14.86
C PRO A 117 13.01 -10.80 16.24
N THR A 118 12.89 -9.59 16.79
CA THR A 118 12.30 -9.37 18.12
C THR A 118 11.15 -8.38 18.06
N VAL A 119 10.14 -8.57 18.91
CA VAL A 119 9.06 -7.58 19.03
C VAL A 119 9.63 -6.33 19.70
N ALA A 120 9.47 -5.18 19.04
CA ALA A 120 9.88 -3.89 19.55
C ALA A 120 8.67 -3.05 19.98
N ASP A 121 8.95 -2.05 20.81
CA ASP A 121 8.00 -1.00 21.12
C ASP A 121 7.62 -0.23 19.83
N PRO A 122 6.33 -0.23 19.44
CA PRO A 122 5.87 0.47 18.24
C PRO A 122 5.98 2.00 18.33
N LEU A 123 6.26 2.57 19.50
CA LEU A 123 6.36 4.01 19.72
C LEU A 123 7.81 4.52 19.89
N ARG A 124 8.81 3.81 19.33
CA ARG A 124 10.18 4.35 19.24
C ARG A 124 10.14 5.77 18.62
N GLY A 125 10.91 6.70 19.19
CA GLY A 125 10.83 8.12 18.87
C GLY A 125 10.95 8.44 17.37
N ASP A 126 11.81 7.72 16.65
CA ASP A 126 12.01 7.90 15.21
C ASP A 126 10.83 7.40 14.38
N LEU A 127 10.23 6.26 14.77
CA LEU A 127 9.02 5.74 14.14
C LEU A 127 7.84 6.70 14.35
N LYS A 128 7.68 7.20 15.58
CA LYS A 128 6.64 8.20 15.89
C LYS A 128 6.79 9.47 15.05
N ARG A 129 8.02 9.98 14.93
CA ARG A 129 8.34 11.15 14.10
C ARG A 129 8.02 10.90 12.63
N MET A 130 8.43 9.75 12.10
CA MET A 130 8.15 9.34 10.72
C MET A 130 6.65 9.26 10.44
N ILE A 131 5.86 8.67 11.36
CA ILE A 131 4.40 8.63 11.21
C ILE A 131 3.80 10.04 11.22
N GLN A 132 4.29 10.93 12.08
CA GLN A 132 3.86 12.33 12.12
C GLN A 132 4.19 13.08 10.83
N ASP A 133 5.39 12.89 10.28
CA ASP A 133 5.77 13.48 8.98
C ASP A 133 4.90 12.93 7.83
N LEU A 134 4.57 11.63 7.83
CA LEU A 134 3.63 11.03 6.88
C LEU A 134 2.22 11.62 7.00
N LEU A 135 1.72 11.79 8.23
CA LEU A 135 0.42 12.42 8.48
C LEU A 135 0.40 13.88 7.99
N LEU A 136 1.49 14.62 8.17
CA LEU A 136 1.63 15.98 7.67
C LEU A 136 1.63 16.02 6.13
N LEU A 137 2.36 15.11 5.47
CA LEU A 137 2.37 14.98 4.02
C LEU A 137 0.97 14.70 3.47
N LEU A 138 0.24 13.77 4.10
CA LEU A 138 -1.15 13.47 3.74
C LEU A 138 -2.12 14.61 4.12
N GLY A 139 -1.77 15.45 5.09
CA GLY A 139 -2.50 16.65 5.48
C GLY A 139 -2.51 17.72 4.39
N GLY A 140 -1.39 17.85 3.65
CA GLY A 140 -1.24 18.79 2.53
C GLY A 140 -2.20 18.57 1.36
N VAL A 141 -2.87 17.41 1.31
CA VAL A 141 -3.85 17.04 0.27
C VAL A 141 -4.99 18.04 0.13
N GLN A 142 -5.44 18.66 1.22
CA GLN A 142 -6.56 19.60 1.19
C GLN A 142 -6.24 20.89 0.40
N GLN A 143 -4.97 21.15 0.10
CA GLN A 143 -4.49 22.34 -0.61
C GLN A 143 -4.20 22.06 -2.10
N LEU A 144 -4.30 20.80 -2.55
CA LEU A 144 -4.05 20.45 -3.94
C LEU A 144 -5.28 20.78 -4.79
N ASP A 145 -5.15 21.80 -5.64
CA ASP A 145 -6.10 22.05 -6.72
C ASP A 145 -6.16 20.82 -7.64
N GLY A 146 -7.34 20.54 -8.20
CA GLY A 146 -7.74 19.24 -8.78
C GLY A 146 -6.91 18.69 -9.95
N VAL A 147 -5.76 19.29 -10.29
CA VAL A 147 -4.87 18.94 -11.40
C VAL A 147 -3.64 18.14 -10.94
N GLU A 148 -3.14 18.34 -9.71
CA GLU A 148 -1.95 17.62 -9.21
C GLU A 148 -2.30 16.72 -8.03
N ARG A 149 -2.39 15.41 -8.28
CA ARG A 149 -2.68 14.36 -7.28
C ARG A 149 -1.50 13.45 -7.02
N LEU A 150 -0.30 13.92 -7.32
CA LEU A 150 0.95 13.28 -6.93
C LEU A 150 1.52 14.00 -5.72
N LEU A 151 1.50 13.32 -4.59
CA LEU A 151 2.27 13.73 -3.42
C LEU A 151 3.65 13.12 -3.54
N SER A 152 4.70 13.91 -3.32
CA SER A 152 6.06 13.39 -3.20
C SER A 152 6.51 13.52 -1.75
N GLY A 153 7.18 12.48 -1.24
CA GLY A 153 7.86 12.53 0.07
C GLY A 153 9.03 13.53 0.11
N GLY A 154 9.52 13.98 -1.05
CA GLY A 154 10.65 14.89 -1.16
C GLY A 154 11.95 14.34 -0.57
N GLU A 155 12.90 15.23 -0.30
CA GLU A 155 14.23 14.88 0.27
C GLU A 155 14.11 14.22 1.66
N LYS A 156 13.08 14.57 2.44
CA LYS A 156 12.81 13.94 3.75
C LYS A 156 12.61 12.43 3.66
N CYS A 157 12.14 11.92 2.52
CA CYS A 157 11.92 10.50 2.31
C CYS A 157 13.24 9.70 2.31
N GLU A 158 14.38 10.33 2.06
CA GLU A 158 15.69 9.67 2.09
C GLU A 158 16.12 9.27 3.52
N GLU A 159 15.59 9.97 4.53
CA GLU A 159 15.83 9.70 5.95
C GLU A 159 14.84 8.67 6.53
N TRP A 160 13.92 8.14 5.72
CA TRP A 160 12.91 7.20 6.18
C TRP A 160 13.35 5.75 5.95
N ASN A 161 13.05 4.89 6.91
CA ASN A 161 13.03 3.45 6.67
C ASN A 161 11.84 3.11 5.76
N LEU A 162 12.07 3.08 4.44
CA LEU A 162 11.01 2.83 3.45
C LEU A 162 10.33 1.47 3.63
N CYS A 163 11.04 0.45 4.12
CA CYS A 163 10.43 -0.84 4.42
C CYS A 163 9.37 -0.70 5.52
N THR A 164 9.67 0.04 6.60
CA THR A 164 8.68 0.33 7.64
C THR A 164 7.52 1.13 7.10
N VAL A 165 7.81 2.20 6.34
CA VAL A 165 6.79 3.08 5.74
C VAL A 165 5.84 2.30 4.86
N PHE A 166 6.34 1.46 3.94
CA PHE A 166 5.49 0.66 3.08
C PHE A 166 4.65 -0.33 3.87
N GLY A 167 5.19 -0.96 4.92
CA GLY A 167 4.40 -1.84 5.79
C GLY A 167 3.20 -1.14 6.42
N LEU A 168 3.42 0.08 6.92
CA LEU A 168 2.37 0.92 7.51
C LEU A 168 1.35 1.38 6.45
N LEU A 169 1.81 1.90 5.31
CA LEU A 169 0.94 2.42 4.25
C LEU A 169 0.10 1.31 3.60
N LEU A 170 0.63 0.10 3.48
CA LEU A 170 -0.08 -1.06 2.92
C LEU A 170 -1.08 -1.69 3.91
N GLY A 171 -1.04 -1.26 5.18
CA GLY A 171 -1.92 -1.73 6.25
C GLY A 171 -1.56 -3.12 6.75
N TYR A 172 -0.28 -3.49 6.74
CA TYR A 172 0.11 -4.78 7.30
C TYR A 172 -0.03 -4.76 8.83
N PRO A 173 -0.52 -5.86 9.44
CA PRO A 173 -0.65 -5.98 10.89
C PRO A 173 0.71 -6.06 11.60
N VAL A 174 1.78 -6.28 10.83
CA VAL A 174 3.16 -6.36 11.32
C VAL A 174 4.04 -5.56 10.37
N THR A 175 4.92 -4.72 10.91
CA THR A 175 5.92 -3.98 10.12
C THR A 175 7.32 -4.21 10.68
N TYR A 176 8.32 -4.19 9.81
CA TYR A 176 9.71 -4.35 10.20
C TYR A 176 10.33 -3.00 10.54
N TRP A 177 11.25 -3.01 11.49
CA TRP A 177 12.08 -1.88 11.85
C TRP A 177 13.56 -2.26 11.81
N PHE A 178 14.36 -1.43 11.15
CA PHE A 178 15.81 -1.46 11.30
C PHE A 178 16.36 -0.03 11.24
N ASP A 179 17.50 0.18 11.88
CA ASP A 179 18.18 1.47 11.86
C ASP A 179 19.00 1.62 10.58
N HIS A 180 18.35 2.09 9.52
CA HIS A 180 18.97 2.32 8.20
C HIS A 180 20.10 3.35 8.24
N THR A 181 20.20 4.17 9.29
CA THR A 181 21.30 5.14 9.46
C THR A 181 22.59 4.46 9.93
N LYS A 182 22.49 3.28 10.55
CA LYS A 182 23.65 2.49 10.98
C LYS A 182 24.05 1.43 9.97
N SER A 183 23.07 0.73 9.41
CA SER A 183 23.32 -0.30 8.39
C SER A 183 22.05 -0.66 7.63
N PHE A 184 22.21 -1.05 6.36
CA PHE A 184 21.16 -1.71 5.58
C PHE A 184 21.12 -3.24 5.79
N ASP A 185 22.14 -3.80 6.45
CA ASP A 185 22.10 -5.19 6.88
C ASP A 185 21.05 -5.39 7.98
N ASN A 186 20.41 -6.55 7.96
CA ASN A 186 19.41 -6.94 8.94
C ASN A 186 19.55 -8.43 9.27
N CYS A 187 18.99 -8.87 10.40
CA CYS A 187 19.07 -10.25 10.86
C CYS A 187 18.28 -11.25 9.97
N LEU A 188 17.56 -10.75 8.97
CA LEU A 188 16.86 -11.56 7.95
C LEU A 188 17.64 -11.62 6.62
N SER A 189 18.77 -10.92 6.50
CA SER A 189 19.59 -10.94 5.28
C SER A 189 19.97 -12.38 4.92
N MET A 190 19.77 -12.73 3.65
CA MET A 190 20.06 -14.07 3.10
C MET A 190 19.31 -15.23 3.80
N THR A 191 18.26 -14.94 4.56
CA THR A 191 17.39 -15.97 5.14
C THR A 191 16.44 -16.51 4.06
N PRO A 192 16.39 -17.84 3.81
CA PRO A 192 15.47 -18.42 2.84
C PRO A 192 14.01 -18.12 3.19
N LEU A 193 13.24 -17.64 2.21
CA LEU A 193 11.81 -17.38 2.38
C LEU A 193 11.00 -18.65 2.08
N THR A 194 10.02 -18.93 2.94
CA THR A 194 9.00 -19.96 2.68
C THR A 194 7.68 -19.27 2.36
N VAL A 195 7.12 -19.55 1.19
CA VAL A 195 5.82 -19.01 0.78
C VAL A 195 4.74 -19.99 1.21
N LEU A 196 3.89 -19.55 2.13
CA LEU A 196 2.71 -20.29 2.55
C LEU A 196 1.47 -19.64 1.93
N THR A 197 0.66 -20.43 1.24
CA THR A 197 -0.63 -19.97 0.72
C THR A 197 -1.73 -20.43 1.67
N ALA A 198 -2.45 -19.49 2.25
CA ALA A 198 -3.67 -19.77 3.00
C ALA A 198 -4.88 -19.50 2.12
N SER A 199 -5.86 -20.40 2.13
CA SER A 199 -7.16 -20.20 1.49
C SER A 199 -8.25 -20.18 2.54
N TRP A 200 -9.22 -19.28 2.35
CA TRP A 200 -10.43 -19.23 3.16
C TRP A 200 -11.59 -19.83 2.35
N ALA A 201 -12.08 -20.98 2.76
CA ALA A 201 -13.34 -21.52 2.27
C ALA A 201 -14.45 -20.94 3.15
N GLY A 202 -15.00 -19.79 2.76
CA GLY A 202 -16.14 -19.20 3.46
C GLY A 202 -17.27 -20.21 3.61
N SER A 203 -17.86 -20.28 4.81
CA SER A 203 -18.97 -21.20 5.09
C SER A 203 -20.24 -20.77 4.33
N GLU A 204 -20.49 -21.36 3.17
CA GLU A 204 -21.84 -21.47 2.60
C GLU A 204 -22.60 -22.56 3.35
N SER A 205 -23.43 -22.18 4.34
CA SER A 205 -24.70 -22.83 4.72
C SER A 205 -25.10 -22.49 6.17
N LEU A 206 -25.93 -21.46 6.35
CA LEU A 206 -26.86 -21.41 7.49
C LEU A 206 -28.20 -20.73 7.13
N LEU A 207 -28.55 -20.63 5.85
CA LEU A 207 -29.83 -20.09 5.38
C LEU A 207 -30.31 -20.85 4.13
N SER A 208 -30.93 -22.01 4.34
CA SER A 208 -31.99 -22.65 3.54
C SER A 208 -32.23 -24.04 4.14
N ASP A 209 -33.26 -24.19 4.97
CA ASP A 209 -34.58 -24.76 4.60
C ASP A 209 -34.64 -26.19 5.22
N SER A 210 -35.69 -26.69 5.86
CA SER A 210 -37.12 -26.43 5.71
C SER A 210 -37.85 -26.78 7.03
N GLY A 211 -39.07 -26.24 7.19
CA GLY A 211 -40.03 -26.62 8.22
C GLY A 211 -40.51 -28.09 8.17
N PRO A 212 -41.50 -28.45 9.00
CA PRO A 212 -41.68 -29.81 9.53
C PRO A 212 -42.54 -30.72 8.64
N HIS A 213 -42.19 -32.01 8.60
CA HIS A 213 -43.04 -33.18 8.29
C HIS A 213 -42.28 -34.39 8.88
N VAL A 214 -42.78 -35.25 9.79
CA VAL A 214 -44.12 -35.75 10.17
C VAL A 214 -44.15 -35.93 11.69
#